data_AF-A0A2H1IND9-F1
#
_entry.id   AF-A0A2H1IND9-F1
#
_cell.length_a   1.000
_cell.length_b   1.000
_cell.length_c   1.000
_cell.angle_alpha   90.00
_cell.angle_beta   90.00
_cell.angle_gamma   90.00
#
_symmetry.space_group_name_H-M   'P 1'
#
loop_
_entity.id
_entity.type
_entity.pdbx_description
1 polymer ?
#
loop_
_entity_poly.entity_id
_entity_poly.type
_entity_poly.pdbx_seq_one_letter_code
_entity_poly.pdbx_strand_id
1 'polypeptide(L)'
;MTSVFPFPIIGIDSDNGSEFINEHLLAYYTEHEITFTRSRSGNKNDGAHIEQKNWARVRELVGYLRYDTPAELELLNEIWELDRIFTNYLLPQQKLISKTRRGAKVSKKHDAPATPHQRAIRHKKTRKRPIITMNAAFKRIKPAALSRQIFDLTGRLETLSVAKKPDTVKPVVNRAWNNG
;
A
#
# COMPACT_ATOMS: atom_id res chain seq x y z
N MET A 1 -9.74 -6.48 -9.17
CA MET A 1 -9.17 -5.56 -8.15
C MET A 1 -10.01 -5.40 -6.89
N THR A 2 -11.35 -5.39 -6.94
CA THR A 2 -12.22 -5.07 -5.79
C THR A 2 -12.52 -6.25 -4.85
N SER A 3 -12.36 -7.49 -5.30
CA SER A 3 -12.76 -8.71 -4.56
C SER A 3 -11.98 -8.97 -3.26
N VAL A 4 -10.82 -8.34 -3.08
CA VAL A 4 -9.99 -8.46 -1.88
C VAL A 4 -10.45 -7.55 -0.73
N PHE A 5 -11.29 -6.54 -0.99
CA PHE A 5 -11.78 -5.62 0.02
C PHE A 5 -13.07 -6.14 0.68
N PRO A 6 -13.20 -6.07 2.01
CA PRO A 6 -14.40 -6.55 2.70
C PRO A 6 -15.58 -5.57 2.63
N PHE A 7 -15.39 -4.42 1.98
CA PHE A 7 -16.36 -3.33 1.80
C PHE A 7 -16.28 -2.79 0.38
N PRO A 8 -17.36 -2.17 -0.14
CA PRO A 8 -17.34 -1.55 -1.45
C PRO A 8 -16.32 -0.41 -1.49
N ILE A 9 -15.55 -0.34 -2.57
CA ILE A 9 -14.70 0.81 -2.87
C ILE A 9 -15.60 1.88 -3.47
N ILE A 10 -15.67 3.05 -2.84
CA ILE A 10 -16.51 4.17 -3.29
C ILE A 10 -15.70 5.26 -3.99
N GLY A 11 -14.38 5.23 -3.84
CA GLY A 11 -13.48 6.16 -4.49
C GLY A 11 -12.02 5.78 -4.36
N ILE A 12 -11.21 6.35 -5.26
CA ILE A 12 -9.76 6.22 -5.36
C ILE A 12 -9.19 7.61 -5.60
N ASP A 13 -8.19 7.97 -4.80
CA ASP A 13 -7.46 9.23 -4.93
C ASP A 13 -6.03 8.90 -5.40
N SER A 14 -5.67 9.28 -6.63
CA SER A 14 -4.34 9.02 -7.21
C SER A 14 -3.43 10.24 -7.16
N ASP A 15 -2.13 10.01 -7.34
CA ASP A 15 -1.22 11.09 -7.73
C ASP A 15 -1.36 11.38 -9.24
N ASN A 16 -0.61 12.37 -9.73
CA ASN A 16 -0.62 12.85 -11.11
C ASN A 16 0.17 11.98 -12.10
N GLY A 17 0.61 10.79 -11.70
CA GLY A 17 1.33 9.84 -12.56
C GLY A 17 0.45 9.33 -13.71
N SER A 18 1.02 9.24 -14.91
CA SER A 18 0.31 8.75 -16.10
C SER A 18 -0.03 7.26 -16.00
N GLU A 19 0.68 6.51 -15.15
CA GLU A 19 0.36 5.13 -14.80
C GLU A 19 -1.00 4.99 -14.11
N PHE A 20 -1.47 6.04 -13.43
CA PHE A 20 -2.77 6.06 -12.73
C PHE A 20 -3.84 6.84 -13.50
N ILE A 21 -3.44 7.78 -14.35
CA ILE A 21 -4.34 8.60 -15.17
C ILE A 21 -4.29 8.08 -16.62
N ASN A 22 -5.01 6.98 -16.86
CA ASN A 22 -5.16 6.41 -18.20
C ASN A 22 -6.62 6.05 -18.50
N GLU A 23 -6.94 5.91 -19.80
CA GLU A 23 -8.29 5.67 -20.29
C GLU A 23 -8.89 4.36 -19.76
N HIS A 24 -8.09 3.30 -19.68
CA HIS A 24 -8.55 2.00 -19.20
C HIS A 24 -9.01 2.04 -17.74
N LEU A 25 -8.24 2.69 -16.87
CA LEU A 25 -8.59 2.86 -15.47
C LEU A 25 -9.81 3.77 -15.30
N LEU A 26 -9.87 4.86 -16.08
CA LEU A 26 -11.03 5.75 -16.04
C LEU A 26 -12.31 5.01 -16.44
N ALA A 27 -12.28 4.26 -17.55
CA ALA A 27 -13.41 3.44 -18.00
C ALA A 27 -13.85 2.45 -16.92
N TYR A 28 -12.90 1.73 -16.30
CA TYR A 28 -13.21 0.79 -15.21
C TYR A 28 -13.86 1.50 -14.01
N TYR A 29 -13.34 2.66 -13.58
CA TYR A 29 -13.89 3.38 -12.44
C TYR A 29 -15.28 3.98 -12.73
N THR A 30 -15.50 4.47 -13.95
CA THR A 30 -16.82 4.96 -14.39
C THR A 30 -17.85 3.83 -14.42
N GLU A 31 -17.50 2.67 -14.99
CA GLU A 31 -18.38 1.49 -15.05
C GLU A 31 -18.78 0.99 -13.65
N HIS A 32 -17.85 1.06 -12.69
CA HIS A 32 -18.05 0.56 -11.33
C HIS A 32 -18.55 1.63 -10.34
N GLU A 33 -18.90 2.83 -10.81
CA GLU A 33 -19.32 3.98 -9.99
C GLU A 33 -18.33 4.32 -8.86
N ILE A 34 -17.04 4.18 -9.14
CA ILE A 34 -15.96 4.52 -8.21
C ILE A 34 -15.53 5.96 -8.46
N THR A 35 -15.63 6.81 -7.43
CA THR A 35 -15.21 8.22 -7.52
C THR A 35 -13.70 8.29 -7.71
N PHE A 36 -13.22 8.82 -8.84
CA PHE A 36 -11.80 8.98 -9.09
C PHE A 36 -11.40 10.45 -8.91
N THR A 37 -10.45 10.72 -8.00
CA THR A 37 -9.86 12.06 -7.82
C THR A 37 -8.34 12.01 -7.93
N ARG A 38 -7.71 13.16 -8.17
CA ARG A 38 -6.24 13.29 -8.26
C ARG A 38 -5.70 14.41 -7.38
N SER A 39 -4.47 14.25 -6.90
CA SER A 39 -3.74 15.28 -6.15
C SER A 39 -3.65 16.61 -6.92
N ARG A 40 -3.64 17.74 -6.20
CA ARG A 40 -3.48 19.06 -6.85
C ARG A 40 -2.07 19.21 -7.40
N SER A 41 -1.96 19.74 -8.61
CA SER A 41 -0.66 20.03 -9.22
C SER A 41 0.18 20.95 -8.32
N GLY A 42 1.44 20.57 -8.09
CA GLY A 42 2.39 21.34 -7.29
C GLY A 42 2.22 21.27 -5.76
N ASN A 43 1.28 20.48 -5.23
CA ASN A 43 1.07 20.39 -3.78
C ASN A 43 1.58 19.08 -3.16
N LYS A 44 2.83 19.11 -2.70
CA LYS A 44 3.53 17.95 -2.10
C LYS A 44 2.83 17.34 -0.87
N ASN A 45 1.97 18.09 -0.19
CA ASN A 45 1.33 17.62 1.05
C ASN A 45 0.09 16.73 0.82
N ASP A 46 -0.43 16.66 -0.41
CA ASP A 46 -1.63 15.86 -0.70
C ASP A 46 -1.35 14.33 -0.54
N GLY A 47 -0.08 13.90 -0.65
CA GLY A 47 0.36 12.51 -0.51
C GLY A 47 0.96 12.12 0.84
N ALA A 48 1.06 13.01 1.83
CA ALA A 48 1.89 12.79 3.03
C ALA A 48 1.56 11.50 3.81
N HIS A 49 0.29 11.08 3.85
CA HIS A 49 -0.11 9.84 4.50
C HIS A 49 0.26 8.58 3.69
N ILE A 50 0.26 8.68 2.37
CA ILE A 50 0.73 7.62 1.47
C ILE A 50 2.25 7.51 1.57
N GLU A 51 2.97 8.63 1.58
CA GLU A 51 4.43 8.65 1.74
C GLU A 51 4.88 8.02 3.07
N GLN A 52 4.18 8.33 4.16
CA GLN A 52 4.45 7.70 5.47
C GLN A 52 4.29 6.18 5.41
N LYS A 53 3.23 5.69 4.75
CA LYS A 53 3.02 4.24 4.57
C LYS A 53 4.06 3.62 3.64
N ASN A 54 4.43 4.31 2.55
CA ASN A 54 5.46 3.84 1.64
C ASN A 54 6.81 3.70 2.35
N TRP A 55 7.13 4.63 3.26
CA TRP A 55 8.32 4.48 4.10
C TRP A 55 8.24 3.21 4.97
N ALA A 56 7.18 3.04 5.75
CA ALA A 56 7.07 1.93 6.72
C ALA A 56 6.78 0.55 6.10
N ARG A 57 6.21 0.47 4.89
CA ARG A 57 5.81 -0.81 4.26
C ARG A 57 6.65 -1.21 3.08
N VAL A 58 7.28 -0.25 2.40
CA VAL A 58 8.15 -0.54 1.25
C VAL A 58 9.60 -0.35 1.66
N ARG A 59 9.98 0.88 2.06
CA ARG A 59 11.40 1.22 2.28
C ARG A 59 12.00 0.53 3.49
N GLU A 60 11.25 0.43 4.58
CA GLU A 60 11.68 -0.29 5.78
C GLU A 60 11.73 -1.80 5.56
N LEU A 61 10.83 -2.34 4.73
CA LEU A 61 10.67 -3.78 4.54
C LEU A 61 11.67 -4.36 3.53
N VAL A 62 11.79 -3.72 2.37
CA VAL A 62 12.62 -4.21 1.26
C VAL A 62 13.78 -3.27 0.92
N GLY A 63 13.95 -2.12 1.58
CA GLY A 63 15.10 -1.24 1.33
C GLY A 63 15.03 -0.45 0.01
N TYR A 64 16.20 -0.10 -0.52
CA TYR A 64 16.38 0.84 -1.64
C TYR A 64 17.14 0.25 -2.84
N LEU A 65 17.33 -1.07 -2.88
CA LEU A 65 18.00 -1.70 -4.02
C LEU A 65 17.15 -1.54 -5.28
N ARG A 66 17.83 -1.57 -6.43
CA ARG A 66 17.15 -1.56 -7.72
C ARG A 66 16.56 -2.95 -7.96
N TYR A 67 15.26 -3.03 -8.26
CA TYR A 67 14.57 -4.28 -8.61
C TYR A 67 14.09 -4.20 -10.05
N ASP A 68 14.73 -4.93 -10.95
CA ASP A 68 14.49 -4.85 -12.40
C ASP A 68 14.57 -6.20 -13.11
N THR A 69 14.60 -7.30 -12.36
CA THR A 69 14.53 -8.66 -12.90
C THR A 69 13.20 -9.34 -12.57
N PRO A 70 12.72 -10.27 -13.41
CA PRO A 70 11.50 -11.04 -13.12
C PRO A 70 11.57 -11.81 -11.80
N ALA A 71 12.74 -12.35 -11.44
CA ALA A 71 12.92 -13.10 -10.21
C ALA A 71 12.78 -12.23 -8.94
N GLU A 72 13.22 -10.97 -9.00
CA GLU A 72 13.00 -10.00 -7.91
C GLU A 72 11.52 -9.64 -7.78
N LEU A 73 10.83 -9.47 -8.92
CA LEU A 73 9.39 -9.19 -8.94
C LEU A 73 8.58 -10.32 -8.29
N GLU A 74 8.90 -11.57 -8.59
CA GLU A 74 8.27 -12.74 -7.95
C GLU A 74 8.44 -12.70 -6.41
N LEU A 75 9.67 -12.49 -5.93
CA LEU A 75 9.94 -12.37 -4.49
C LEU A 75 9.21 -11.20 -3.84
N LEU A 76 9.17 -10.05 -4.52
CA LEU A 76 8.44 -8.88 -4.05
C LEU A 76 6.93 -9.17 -3.93
N ASN A 77 6.33 -9.84 -4.92
CA ASN A 77 4.93 -10.25 -4.88
C ASN A 77 4.63 -11.17 -3.69
N GLU A 78 5.50 -12.15 -3.42
CA GLU A 78 5.37 -13.01 -2.24
C GLU A 78 5.48 -12.22 -0.93
N ILE A 79 6.45 -11.32 -0.83
CA ILE A 79 6.62 -10.45 0.36
C ILE A 79 5.37 -9.61 0.59
N TRP A 80 4.82 -8.96 -0.44
CA TRP A 80 3.64 -8.10 -0.31
C TRP A 80 2.38 -8.87 0.10
N GLU A 81 2.19 -10.11 -0.34
CA GLU A 81 1.06 -10.93 0.10
C GLU A 81 1.14 -11.28 1.59
N LEU A 82 2.33 -11.59 2.09
CA LEU A 82 2.55 -11.82 3.52
C LEU A 82 2.43 -10.52 4.33
N ASP A 83 2.98 -9.43 3.82
CA ASP A 83 2.94 -8.11 4.45
C ASP A 83 1.51 -7.59 4.57
N ARG A 84 0.68 -7.83 3.55
CA ARG A 84 -0.76 -7.53 3.57
C ARG A 84 -1.45 -8.22 4.73
N ILE A 85 -1.10 -9.47 5.04
CA ILE A 85 -1.67 -10.20 6.19
C ILE A 85 -1.18 -9.55 7.48
N PHE A 86 0.12 -9.30 7.62
CA PHE A 86 0.70 -8.70 8.81
C PHE A 86 0.07 -7.34 9.13
N THR A 87 0.02 -6.44 8.15
CA THR A 87 -0.51 -5.08 8.30
C THR A 87 -1.99 -5.03 8.61
N ASN A 88 -2.79 -5.85 7.93
CA ASN A 88 -4.25 -5.77 8.07
C ASN A 88 -4.77 -6.48 9.32
N TYR A 89 -4.10 -7.54 9.76
CA TYR A 89 -4.59 -8.38 10.86
C TYR A 89 -3.83 -8.20 12.17
N LEU A 90 -2.53 -7.88 12.12
CA LEU A 90 -1.67 -7.91 13.30
C LEU A 90 -1.20 -6.53 13.76
N LEU A 91 -1.09 -5.54 12.86
CA LEU A 91 -0.55 -4.22 13.19
C LEU A 91 -1.65 -3.21 13.56
N PRO A 92 -1.77 -2.79 14.84
CA PRO A 92 -2.73 -1.76 15.22
C PRO A 92 -2.31 -0.40 14.67
N GLN A 93 -3.29 0.37 14.17
CA GLN A 93 -3.06 1.71 13.64
C GLN A 93 -3.93 2.72 14.38
N GLN A 94 -3.41 3.95 14.53
CA GLN A 94 -4.15 5.09 15.05
C GLN A 94 -4.45 6.08 13.94
N LYS A 95 -5.68 6.59 13.91
CA LYS A 95 -6.12 7.68 13.05
C LYS A 95 -6.11 8.98 13.84
N LEU A 96 -5.65 10.05 13.20
CA LEU A 96 -5.77 11.40 13.73
C LEU A 96 -7.24 11.83 13.68
N ILE A 97 -7.86 12.05 14.83
CA ILE A 97 -9.26 12.52 14.94
C ILE A 97 -9.31 14.04 14.77
N SER A 98 -8.41 14.76 15.45
CA SER A 98 -8.38 16.20 15.37
C SER A 98 -6.97 16.74 15.58
N LYS A 99 -6.71 17.90 14.97
CA LYS A 99 -5.48 18.67 15.11
C LYS A 99 -5.88 20.13 15.31
N THR A 100 -5.53 20.69 16.46
CA THR A 100 -5.82 22.09 16.79
C THR A 100 -4.52 22.84 17.01
N ARG A 101 -4.48 24.12 16.59
CA ARG A 101 -3.34 25.01 16.81
C ARG A 101 -3.76 26.16 17.71
N ARG A 102 -2.97 26.44 18.75
CA ARG A 102 -3.12 27.60 19.63
C ARG A 102 -1.76 28.30 19.72
N GLY A 103 -1.60 29.41 18.99
CA GLY A 103 -0.31 30.06 18.80
C GLY A 103 0.72 29.08 18.22
N ALA A 104 1.87 28.93 18.89
CA ALA A 104 2.90 27.98 18.49
C ALA A 104 2.54 26.50 18.79
N LYS A 105 1.60 26.23 19.71
CA LYS A 105 1.29 24.86 20.16
C LYS A 105 0.34 24.15 19.19
N VAL A 106 0.70 22.93 18.79
CA VAL A 106 -0.16 22.01 18.03
C VAL A 106 -0.56 20.85 18.94
N SER A 107 -1.86 20.63 19.11
CA SER A 107 -2.40 19.49 19.86
C SER A 107 -3.09 18.53 18.91
N LYS A 108 -2.77 17.23 19.02
CA LYS A 108 -3.34 16.16 18.19
C LYS A 108 -4.11 15.19 19.09
N LYS A 109 -5.32 14.82 18.68
CA LYS A 109 -6.09 13.75 19.31
C LYS A 109 -6.15 12.57 18.36
N HIS A 110 -5.69 11.42 18.82
CA HIS A 110 -5.73 10.16 18.07
C HIS A 110 -6.83 9.26 18.62
N ASP A 111 -7.32 8.34 17.80
CA ASP A 111 -8.23 7.31 18.24
C ASP A 111 -7.51 6.17 18.99
N ALA A 112 -8.31 5.26 19.55
CA ALA A 112 -7.79 4.04 20.14
C ALA A 112 -7.12 3.18 19.06
N PRO A 113 -5.93 2.61 19.31
CA PRO A 113 -5.27 1.70 18.37
C PRO A 113 -6.19 0.54 17.99
N ALA A 114 -6.34 0.30 16.69
CA ALA A 114 -7.08 -0.85 16.17
C ALA A 114 -6.54 -1.28 14.80
N THR A 115 -6.49 -2.58 14.55
CA THR A 115 -6.07 -3.12 13.25
C THR A 115 -7.13 -2.83 12.17
N PRO A 116 -6.75 -2.78 10.88
CA PRO A 116 -7.72 -2.70 9.79
C PRO A 116 -8.80 -3.77 9.86
N HIS A 117 -8.45 -5.00 10.22
CA HIS A 117 -9.38 -6.11 10.47
C HIS A 117 -10.42 -5.76 11.56
N GLN A 118 -9.99 -5.31 12.73
CA GLN A 118 -10.89 -4.91 13.81
C GLN A 118 -11.82 -3.76 13.39
N ARG A 119 -11.30 -2.79 12.63
CA ARG A 119 -12.09 -1.66 12.11
C ARG A 119 -13.13 -2.14 11.10
N ALA A 120 -12.77 -3.06 10.20
CA ALA A 120 -13.69 -3.63 9.21
C ALA A 120 -14.84 -4.40 9.89
N ILE A 121 -14.56 -5.18 10.95
CA ILE A 121 -15.59 -5.87 11.73
C ILE A 121 -16.57 -4.88 12.39
N ARG A 122 -16.05 -3.79 12.96
CA ARG A 122 -16.86 -2.79 13.68
C ARG A 122 -17.66 -1.87 12.75
N HIS A 123 -17.34 -1.84 11.46
CA HIS A 123 -17.95 -0.91 10.52
C HIS A 123 -19.35 -1.37 10.10
N LYS A 124 -20.36 -0.50 10.28
CA LYS A 124 -21.78 -0.83 10.10
C LYS A 124 -22.15 -1.31 8.68
N LYS A 125 -21.43 -0.86 7.66
CA LYS A 125 -21.70 -1.24 6.25
C LYS A 125 -20.97 -2.51 5.80
N THR A 126 -20.15 -3.13 6.65
CA THR A 126 -19.44 -4.36 6.29
C THR A 126 -20.43 -5.54 6.31
N ARG A 127 -20.52 -6.26 5.19
CA ARG A 127 -21.43 -7.41 5.07
C ARG A 127 -20.97 -8.57 5.99
N LYS A 128 -21.91 -9.40 6.45
CA LYS A 128 -21.62 -10.54 7.34
C LYS A 128 -20.63 -11.55 6.75
N ARG A 129 -20.78 -11.91 5.47
CA ARG A 129 -19.94 -12.93 4.82
C ARG A 129 -18.44 -12.55 4.82
N PRO A 130 -18.03 -11.34 4.39
CA PRO A 130 -16.66 -10.86 4.57
C PRO A 130 -16.14 -10.94 6.01
N ILE A 131 -16.95 -10.58 7.01
CA ILE A 131 -16.56 -10.65 8.43
C ILE A 131 -16.23 -12.09 8.83
N ILE A 132 -17.07 -13.07 8.44
CA ILE A 132 -16.85 -14.49 8.71
C ILE A 132 -15.53 -14.95 8.08
N THR A 133 -15.31 -14.63 6.80
CA THR A 133 -14.08 -14.99 6.08
C THR A 133 -12.84 -14.40 6.75
N MET A 134 -12.86 -13.11 7.09
CA MET A 134 -11.74 -12.46 7.76
C MET A 134 -11.47 -13.06 9.14
N ASN A 135 -12.50 -13.37 9.92
CA ASN A 135 -12.33 -14.00 11.24
C ASN A 135 -11.76 -15.42 11.14
N ALA A 136 -12.19 -16.19 10.14
CA ALA A 136 -11.62 -17.50 9.87
C ALA A 136 -10.14 -17.40 9.45
N ALA A 137 -9.80 -16.42 8.60
CA ALA A 137 -8.42 -16.16 8.21
C ALA A 137 -7.56 -15.76 9.42
N PHE A 138 -8.05 -14.83 10.25
CA PHE A 138 -7.35 -14.35 11.45
C PHE A 138 -6.94 -15.49 12.39
N LYS A 139 -7.85 -16.44 12.65
CA LYS A 139 -7.58 -17.61 13.51
C LYS A 139 -6.47 -18.53 13.00
N ARG A 140 -6.14 -18.49 11.71
CA ARG A 140 -5.12 -19.33 11.08
C ARG A 140 -3.74 -18.67 11.05
N ILE A 141 -3.65 -17.38 11.38
CA ILE A 141 -2.39 -16.64 11.35
C ILE A 141 -1.48 -17.14 12.48
N LYS A 142 -0.24 -17.49 12.12
CA LYS A 142 0.83 -17.81 13.06
C LYS A 142 1.86 -16.67 13.02
N PRO A 143 1.79 -15.68 13.93
CA PRO A 143 2.57 -14.45 13.81
C PRO A 143 4.09 -14.66 13.67
N ALA A 144 4.65 -15.57 14.47
CA ALA A 144 6.09 -15.88 14.41
C ALA A 144 6.49 -16.55 13.08
N ALA A 145 5.63 -17.44 12.54
CA ALA A 145 5.91 -18.08 11.26
C ALA A 145 5.81 -17.09 10.10
N LEU A 146 4.78 -16.22 10.11
CA LEU A 146 4.61 -15.14 9.13
C LEU A 146 5.81 -14.20 9.13
N SER A 147 6.25 -13.77 10.31
CA SER A 147 7.42 -12.89 10.47
C SER A 147 8.69 -13.53 9.89
N ARG A 148 8.97 -14.80 10.22
CA ARG A 148 10.12 -15.53 9.67
C ARG A 148 10.07 -15.63 8.15
N GLN A 149 8.91 -15.97 7.57
CA GLN A 149 8.76 -16.07 6.12
C GLN A 149 9.04 -14.73 5.42
N ILE A 150 8.55 -13.63 5.99
CA ILE A 150 8.85 -12.29 5.48
C ILE A 150 10.36 -12.03 5.53
N PHE A 151 11.01 -12.28 6.67
CA PHE A 151 12.46 -12.08 6.82
C PHE A 151 13.29 -12.94 5.85
N ASP A 152 12.91 -14.20 5.68
CA ASP A 152 13.60 -15.12 4.76
C ASP A 152 13.50 -14.63 3.32
N LEU A 153 12.30 -14.18 2.90
CA LEU A 153 12.08 -13.65 1.55
C LEU A 153 12.80 -12.32 1.32
N THR A 154 12.80 -11.40 2.29
CA THR A 154 13.54 -10.14 2.18
C THR A 154 15.05 -10.38 2.08
N GLY A 155 15.60 -11.35 2.84
CA GLY A 155 17.01 -11.74 2.73
C GLY A 155 17.36 -12.37 1.38
N ARG A 156 16.47 -13.21 0.84
CA ARG A 156 16.62 -13.76 -0.53
C ARG A 156 16.58 -12.66 -1.59
N LEU A 157 15.66 -11.70 -1.46
CA LEU A 157 15.55 -10.56 -2.36
C LEU A 157 16.84 -9.73 -2.34
N GLU A 158 17.36 -9.42 -1.15
CA GLU A 158 18.62 -8.70 -0.99
C GLU A 158 19.79 -9.45 -1.64
N THR A 159 19.92 -10.75 -1.35
CA THR A 159 20.97 -11.60 -1.93
C THR A 159 20.93 -11.59 -3.45
N LEU A 160 19.74 -11.77 -4.04
CA LEU A 160 19.55 -11.76 -5.49
C LEU A 160 19.89 -10.39 -6.09
N SER A 161 19.47 -9.32 -5.43
CA SER A 161 19.63 -7.94 -5.91
C SER A 161 21.07 -7.42 -5.82
N VAL A 162 21.86 -7.96 -4.89
CA VAL A 162 23.31 -7.67 -4.77
C VAL A 162 24.14 -8.54 -5.73
N ALA A 163 23.71 -9.78 -5.98
CA ALA A 163 24.44 -10.71 -6.83
C ALA A 163 24.30 -10.42 -8.33
N LYS A 164 23.28 -9.67 -8.75
CA LYS A 164 23.11 -9.32 -10.17
C LYS A 164 24.19 -8.36 -10.63
N LYS A 165 24.69 -8.59 -11.85
CA LYS A 165 25.56 -7.62 -12.51
C LYS A 165 24.71 -6.40 -12.89
N PRO A 166 25.21 -5.17 -12.74
CA PRO A 166 24.49 -4.00 -13.22
C PRO A 166 24.25 -4.13 -14.73
N ASP A 167 23.02 -3.86 -15.17
CA ASP A 167 22.69 -3.83 -16.58
C ASP A 167 23.63 -2.87 -17.31
N THR A 168 24.33 -3.38 -18.32
CA THR A 168 25.18 -2.59 -19.23
C THR A 168 24.35 -1.77 -20.21
N VAL A 169 23.05 -2.04 -20.31
CA VAL A 169 22.13 -1.37 -21.22
C VAL A 169 21.32 -0.34 -20.44
N LYS A 170 21.60 0.95 -20.68
CA LYS A 170 20.71 2.02 -20.21
C LYS A 170 19.32 1.80 -20.83
N PRO A 171 18.22 1.85 -20.06
CA PRO A 171 16.89 1.77 -20.63
C PRO A 171 16.72 2.87 -21.69
N VAL A 172 16.06 2.54 -22.80
CA VAL A 172 15.80 3.50 -23.87
C VAL A 172 15.03 4.67 -23.27
N VAL A 173 15.65 5.84 -23.25
CA VAL A 173 15.00 7.08 -22.81
C VAL A 173 13.78 7.28 -23.69
N ASN A 174 12.58 7.26 -23.09
CA ASN A 174 11.36 7.55 -23.80
C ASN A 174 11.39 9.03 -24.24
N ARG A 175 11.79 9.29 -25.49
CA ARG A 175 11.93 10.63 -26.06
C ARG A 175 10.59 11.27 -26.45
N ALA A 176 9.47 10.57 -26.29
CA ALA A 176 8.15 11.08 -26.65
C ALA A 176 7.75 12.37 -25.90
N TRP A 177 8.43 12.68 -24.78
CA TRP A 177 8.10 13.81 -23.91
C TRP A 177 9.23 14.85 -23.78
N ASN A 178 10.29 14.75 -24.57
CA ASN A 178 11.47 15.63 -24.45
C ASN A 178 11.56 16.75 -25.50
N ASN A 179 10.51 16.97 -26.30
CA ASN A 179 10.44 18.10 -27.22
C ASN A 179 9.48 19.15 -26.67
N GLY A 180 10.02 20.02 -25.80
CA GLY A 180 9.45 21.33 -25.48
C GLY A 180 10.33 22.42 -26.06
#